data_AF-A5X7P0-F1
#
_entry.id   AF-A5X7P0-F1
#
_cell.length_a   1.000
_cell.length_b   1.000
_cell.length_c   1.000
_cell.angle_alpha   90.00
_cell.angle_beta   90.00
_cell.angle_gamma   90.00
#
_symmetry.space_group_name_H-M   'P 1'
#
loop_
_entity.id
_entity.type
_entity.pdbx_description
1 polymer ?
#
loop_
_entity_poly.entity_id
_entity_poly.type
_entity_poly.pdbx_seq_one_letter_code
_entity_poly.pdbx_strand_id
1 'polypeptide(L)'
;SSTVMTLLMLTLPIMLASTSTHKNGLYPQYVKTTVSYAFVMSLIPMMMFLYSGQEMTISNWHWVTIQTLKLSLSFKLDYFSVIFMPVALFVTWSIMEF
;
A
#
# COMPACT_ATOMS: atom_id res chain seq x y z
N SER A 1 -2.00 7.48 -9.53
CA SER A 1 -0.80 7.37 -8.66
C SER A 1 -0.55 5.90 -8.37
N SER A 2 0.64 5.41 -8.73
CA SER A 2 1.06 4.01 -8.49
C SER A 2 0.93 3.59 -7.01
N THR A 3 1.11 4.53 -6.09
CA THR A 3 0.97 4.33 -4.64
C THR A 3 -0.48 4.09 -4.17
N VAL A 4 -1.47 4.72 -4.79
CA VAL A 4 -2.88 4.43 -4.50
C VAL A 4 -3.25 3.03 -5.01
N MET A 5 -2.66 2.61 -6.14
CA MET A 5 -2.84 1.26 -6.65
C MET A 5 -2.22 0.20 -5.73
N THR A 6 -1.03 0.43 -5.17
CA THR A 6 -0.45 -0.48 -4.16
C THR A 6 -1.33 -0.61 -2.93
N LEU A 7 -1.92 0.50 -2.49
CA LEU A 7 -2.80 0.53 -1.31
C LEU A 7 -4.10 -0.24 -1.59
N LEU A 8 -4.70 -0.08 -2.77
CA LEU A 8 -5.85 -0.86 -3.24
C LEU A 8 -5.54 -2.37 -3.30
N MET A 9 -4.38 -2.75 -3.85
CA MET A 9 -3.98 -4.16 -3.94
C MET A 9 -3.83 -4.83 -2.57
N LEU A 10 -3.36 -4.10 -1.55
CA LEU A 10 -3.27 -4.62 -0.19
C LEU A 10 -4.64 -4.71 0.51
N THR A 11 -5.62 -3.89 0.12
CA THR A 11 -6.98 -3.99 0.69
C THR A 11 -7.77 -5.19 0.16
N LEU A 12 -7.43 -5.71 -1.02
CA LEU A 12 -8.10 -6.88 -1.61
C LEU A 12 -8.04 -8.15 -0.73
N PRO A 13 -6.85 -8.62 -0.27
CA PRO A 13 -6.81 -9.77 0.62
C PRO A 13 -7.51 -9.50 1.94
N ILE A 14 -7.52 -8.27 2.45
CA ILE A 14 -8.24 -7.89 3.68
C ILE A 14 -9.77 -7.91 3.48
N MET A 15 -10.25 -7.57 2.29
CA MET A 15 -11.68 -7.69 1.96
C MET A 15 -12.08 -9.12 1.69
N LEU A 16 -11.23 -9.94 1.06
CA LEU A 16 -11.46 -11.37 1.02
C LEU A 16 -11.50 -11.90 2.46
N ALA A 17 -10.57 -11.45 3.33
CA ALA A 17 -10.55 -11.42 4.82
C ALA A 17 -11.84 -11.70 5.58
N SER A 18 -12.86 -10.96 5.21
CA SER A 18 -14.14 -10.92 5.90
C SER A 18 -15.16 -11.90 5.31
N THR A 19 -14.89 -12.46 4.13
CA THR A 19 -15.74 -13.48 3.49
C THR A 19 -15.34 -14.89 3.92
N SER A 20 -16.24 -15.86 3.82
CA SER A 20 -15.99 -17.27 4.19
C SER A 20 -14.93 -17.99 3.32
N THR A 21 -14.29 -17.28 2.38
CA THR A 21 -13.32 -17.79 1.42
C THR A 21 -11.93 -18.07 2.02
N HIS A 22 -11.64 -17.68 3.27
CA HIS A 22 -10.40 -18.03 4.00
C HIS A 22 -10.21 -19.49 4.27
N LYS A 23 -11.30 -20.26 4.28
CA LYS A 23 -11.24 -21.70 4.57
C LYS A 23 -10.62 -22.50 3.44
N ASN A 24 -10.34 -21.86 2.31
CA ASN A 24 -9.75 -22.51 1.15
C ASN A 24 -8.22 -22.60 1.32
N GLY A 25 -7.62 -23.78 1.15
CA GLY A 25 -6.18 -23.99 1.31
C GLY A 25 -5.30 -23.17 0.35
N LEU A 26 -5.89 -22.58 -0.69
CA LEU A 26 -5.24 -21.70 -1.66
C LEU A 26 -5.11 -20.24 -1.17
N TYR A 27 -5.77 -19.88 -0.06
CA TYR A 27 -5.78 -18.51 0.44
C TYR A 27 -4.39 -17.98 0.83
N PRO A 28 -3.52 -18.73 1.54
CA PRO A 28 -2.15 -18.29 1.84
C PRO A 28 -1.34 -17.98 0.57
N GLN A 29 -1.51 -18.78 -0.49
CA GLN A 29 -0.82 -18.57 -1.76
C GLN A 29 -1.35 -17.35 -2.52
N TYR A 30 -2.65 -17.08 -2.42
CA TYR A 30 -3.24 -15.84 -2.93
C TYR A 30 -2.69 -14.60 -2.18
N VAL A 31 -2.60 -14.64 -0.86
CA VAL A 31 -2.01 -13.54 -0.09
C VAL A 31 -0.53 -13.34 -0.46
N LYS A 32 0.26 -14.41 -0.57
CA LYS A 32 1.67 -14.33 -1.01
C LYS A 32 1.80 -13.65 -2.38
N THR A 33 1.00 -14.06 -3.36
CA THR A 33 1.07 -13.49 -4.72
C THR A 33 0.62 -12.03 -4.76
N THR A 34 -0.45 -11.67 -4.05
CA THR A 34 -0.90 -10.28 -3.95
C THR A 34 0.14 -9.35 -3.33
N VAL A 35 0.87 -9.80 -2.30
CA VAL A 35 1.97 -9.01 -1.72
C VAL A 35 3.15 -8.89 -2.68
N SER A 36 3.49 -9.94 -3.43
CA SER A 36 4.54 -9.85 -4.47
C SER A 36 4.19 -8.82 -5.57
N TYR A 37 2.92 -8.75 -6.00
CA TYR A 37 2.46 -7.75 -6.94
C TYR A 37 2.47 -6.34 -6.33
N ALA A 38 2.07 -6.20 -5.06
CA ALA A 38 2.14 -4.92 -4.35
C ALA A 38 3.59 -4.43 -4.24
N PHE A 39 4.55 -5.33 -3.99
CA PHE A 39 5.98 -5.02 -3.99
C PHE A 39 6.43 -4.45 -5.33
N VAL A 40 6.17 -5.14 -6.45
CA VAL A 40 6.56 -4.68 -7.80
C VAL A 40 5.94 -3.32 -8.12
N MET A 41 4.67 -3.12 -7.78
CA MET A 41 3.98 -1.85 -8.00
C MET A 41 4.53 -0.70 -7.12
N SER A 42 5.06 -1.00 -5.94
CA SER A 42 5.71 -0.03 -5.04
C SER A 42 7.12 0.39 -5.50
N LEU A 43 7.75 -0.38 -6.40
CA LEU A 43 9.03 0.02 -7.01
C LEU A 43 8.86 1.19 -7.99
N ILE A 44 7.72 1.27 -8.70
CA ILE A 44 7.43 2.37 -9.65
C ILE A 44 7.55 3.75 -8.99
N PRO A 45 6.85 4.06 -7.88
CA PRO A 45 7.00 5.35 -7.21
C PRO A 45 8.40 5.57 -6.62
N MET A 46 9.10 4.51 -6.19
CA MET A 46 10.49 4.62 -5.74
C MET A 46 11.44 5.04 -6.87
N MET A 47 11.34 4.39 -8.04
CA MET A 47 12.14 4.73 -9.21
C MET A 47 11.83 6.13 -9.73
N MET A 48 10.54 6.51 -9.76
CA MET A 48 10.13 7.86 -10.12
C MET A 48 10.70 8.91 -9.15
N PHE A 49 10.67 8.61 -7.85
CA PHE A 49 11.24 9.48 -6.82
C PHE A 49 12.76 9.63 -6.97
N LEU A 50 13.50 8.55 -7.23
CA LEU A 50 14.94 8.60 -7.49
C LEU A 50 15.28 9.39 -8.76
N TYR A 51 14.43 9.33 -9.78
CA TYR A 51 14.65 10.02 -11.05
C TYR A 51 14.38 11.52 -10.98
N SER A 52 13.24 11.93 -10.41
CA SER A 52 12.83 13.35 -10.40
C SER A 52 13.13 14.08 -9.09
N GLY A 53 13.47 13.35 -8.02
CA GLY A 53 13.60 13.92 -6.68
C GLY A 53 12.32 14.57 -6.14
N GLN A 54 11.19 14.38 -6.83
CA GLN A 54 9.96 15.09 -6.52
C GLN A 54 9.24 14.41 -5.35
N GLU A 55 9.32 15.04 -4.19
CA GLU A 55 8.48 14.71 -3.04
C GLU A 55 7.03 15.12 -3.29
N MET A 56 6.09 14.36 -2.71
CA MET A 56 4.64 14.56 -2.67
C MET A 56 3.82 14.15 -3.90
N THR A 57 3.20 12.98 -3.79
CA THR A 57 1.77 12.85 -4.10
C THR A 57 0.99 12.90 -2.80
N ILE A 58 0.26 14.00 -2.54
CA ILE A 58 -0.68 14.10 -1.42
C ILE A 58 -2.07 13.69 -1.93
N SER A 59 -2.68 12.67 -1.34
CA SER A 59 -4.12 12.43 -1.52
C SER A 59 -4.88 12.96 -0.32
N ASN A 60 -5.61 14.06 -0.51
CA ASN A 60 -6.45 14.64 0.53
C ASN A 60 -7.88 14.12 0.41
N TRP A 61 -8.33 13.36 1.40
CA TRP A 61 -9.73 13.07 1.61
C TRP A 61 -10.24 13.90 2.78
N HIS A 62 -11.08 14.89 2.48
CA HIS A 62 -11.79 15.63 3.50
C HIS A 62 -12.72 14.69 4.28
N TRP A 63 -12.50 14.56 5.59
CA TRP A 63 -13.27 13.63 6.41
C TRP A 63 -14.46 14.36 7.05
N VAL A 64 -14.21 15.25 8.01
CA VAL A 64 -15.27 16.01 8.72
C VAL A 64 -14.74 17.39 9.12
N THR A 65 -15.59 18.40 9.03
CA THR A 65 -15.35 19.70 9.67
C THR A 65 -16.12 19.80 10.99
N ILE A 66 -15.44 20.07 12.09
CA ILE A 66 -16.05 20.35 13.40
C ILE A 66 -15.75 21.80 13.77
N GLN A 67 -16.76 22.67 13.65
CA GLN A 67 -16.67 24.12 13.89
C GLN A 67 -15.51 24.81 13.15
N THR A 68 -14.32 24.88 13.75
CA THR A 68 -13.10 25.48 13.18
C THR A 68 -12.05 24.46 12.73
N LEU A 69 -12.18 23.19 13.11
CA LEU A 69 -11.24 22.12 12.78
C LEU A 69 -11.68 21.38 11.51
N LYS A 70 -10.84 21.38 10.48
CA LYS A 70 -11.02 20.55 9.27
C LYS A 70 -10.17 19.30 9.38
N LEU A 71 -10.79 18.16 9.66
CA LEU A 71 -10.10 16.87 9.61
C LEU A 71 -10.06 16.38 8.18
N SER A 72 -8.85 16.18 7.66
CA SER A 72 -8.62 15.58 6.36
C SER A 72 -7.60 14.45 6.48
N LEU A 73 -7.91 13.33 5.85
CA LEU A 73 -6.99 12.21 5.70
C LEU A 73 -6.07 12.56 4.52
N SER A 74 -4.81 12.84 4.82
CA SER A 74 -3.80 13.22 3.84
C SER A 74 -2.67 12.20 3.85
N PHE A 75 -2.50 11.45 2.77
CA PHE A 75 -1.34 10.56 2.62
C PHE A 75 -0.20 11.36 2.01
N LYS A 76 0.81 11.70 2.82
CA LYS A 76 2.02 12.38 2.37
C LYS A 76 3.12 11.35 2.12
N LEU A 77 3.58 11.28 0.87
CA LEU A 77 4.65 10.39 0.45
C LEU A 77 5.98 11.15 0.40
N ASP A 78 6.67 11.14 1.53
CA ASP A 78 8.00 11.71 1.73
C ASP A 78 9.10 10.66 1.46
N TYR A 79 10.35 11.11 1.33
CA TYR A 79 11.55 10.27 1.14
C TYR A 79 11.53 8.97 1.96
N PHE A 80 11.31 9.08 3.28
CA PHE A 80 11.30 7.94 4.19
C PHE A 80 10.21 6.93 3.85
N SER A 81 9.01 7.40 3.50
CA SER A 81 7.88 6.53 3.18
C SER A 81 8.08 5.79 1.86
N VAL A 82 8.63 6.46 0.84
CA VAL A 82 8.84 5.89 -0.49
C VAL A 82 9.92 4.80 -0.47
N ILE A 83 10.94 4.94 0.37
CA ILE A 83 11.97 3.92 0.55
C ILE A 83 11.50 2.80 1.47
N PHE A 84 10.80 3.13 2.56
CA PHE A 84 10.39 2.13 3.55
C PHE A 84 9.33 1.17 3.00
N MET A 85 8.35 1.65 2.22
CA MET A 85 7.25 0.84 1.69
C MET A 85 7.70 -0.40 0.90
N PRO A 86 8.58 -0.30 -0.13
CA PRO A 86 9.07 -1.46 -0.86
C PRO A 86 9.93 -2.40 0.00
N VAL A 87 10.72 -1.88 0.93
CA VAL A 87 11.52 -2.71 1.86
C VAL A 87 10.60 -3.52 2.77
N ALA A 88 9.57 -2.89 3.34
CA ALA A 88 8.59 -3.58 4.19
C ALA A 88 7.83 -4.66 3.42
N LEU A 89 7.40 -4.39 2.18
CA LEU A 89 6.71 -5.36 1.33
C LEU A 89 7.62 -6.53 0.91
N PHE A 90 8.90 -6.28 0.68
CA PHE A 90 9.87 -7.34 0.40
C PHE A 90 10.06 -8.27 1.61
N VAL A 91 10.23 -7.70 2.80
CA VAL A 91 10.38 -8.48 4.04
C VAL A 91 9.10 -9.27 4.33
N THR A 92 7.91 -8.68 4.21
CA THR A 92 6.65 -9.42 4.45
C THR A 92 6.43 -10.54 3.44
N TRP A 93 6.78 -10.34 2.17
CA TRP A 93 6.76 -11.40 1.17
C TRP A 93 7.68 -12.56 1.57
N SER A 94 8.90 -12.28 2.01
CA SER A 94 9.82 -13.31 2.49
C SER A 94 9.29 -14.06 3.71
N ILE A 95 8.72 -13.35 4.70
CA ILE A 95 8.14 -13.97 5.90
C ILE A 95 6.95 -14.88 5.57
N MET A 96 6.15 -14.56 4.54
CA MET A 96 5.03 -15.43 4.13
C MET A 96 5.45 -16.60 3.26
N GLU A 97 6.66 -16.56 2.70
CA GLU A 97 7.23 -17.66 1.93
C GLU A 97 7.87 -18.73 2.80
N PHE A 98 8.49 -18.31 3.90
CA PHE A 98 9.13 -19.18 4.89
C PHE A 98 8.16 -19.64 5.97
#